data_AF-A0A7X8GW43-F1
#
_entry.id   AF-A0A7X8GW43-F1
#
_cell.length_a   1.000
_cell.length_b   1.000
_cell.length_c   1.000
_cell.angle_alpha   90.00
_cell.angle_beta   90.00
_cell.angle_gamma   90.00
#
_symmetry.space_group_name_H-M   'P 1'
#
loop_
_entity.id
_entity.type
_entity.pdbx_description
1 polymer ?
#
loop_
_entity_poly.entity_id
_entity_poly.type
_entity_poly.pdbx_seq_one_letter_code
_entity_poly.pdbx_strand_id
1 'polypeptide(L)'
;MDEFRKQFYTYSGALSLLFVPIMILGFIFAKEIMIIIGGKEYESGAIIFRIFTIFGLLTPLDRFTGIALDSLNRPDLNFYKIIFMVTANVIGDLIAVFVFQKLEMVAWVTLAFLIIGAVSGLFFTKSTAKIEFSKILSYGYQFYRYYFKKYLHSNSA
;
A
#
# COMPACT_ATOMS: atom_id res chain seq x y z
N MET A 1 -2.26 23.69 -7.88
CA MET A 1 -2.94 22.40 -8.12
C MET A 1 -2.13 21.44 -8.97
N ASP A 2 -1.61 21.84 -10.14
CA ASP A 2 -0.87 20.91 -11.00
C ASP A 2 0.49 20.48 -10.44
N GLU A 3 1.18 21.39 -9.75
CA GLU A 3 2.42 21.05 -9.03
C GLU A 3 2.16 20.02 -7.92
N PHE A 4 1.11 20.21 -7.12
CA PHE A 4 0.67 19.24 -6.12
C PHE A 4 0.40 17.86 -6.74
N ARG A 5 -0.37 17.80 -7.83
CA ARG A 5 -0.65 16.55 -8.56
C ARG A 5 0.63 15.88 -9.02
N LYS A 6 1.56 16.65 -9.59
CA LYS A 6 2.85 16.15 -10.07
C LYS A 6 3.67 15.55 -8.93
N GLN A 7 3.78 16.24 -7.80
CA GLN A 7 4.48 15.74 -6.61
C GLN A 7 3.80 14.47 -6.09
N PHE A 8 2.48 14.49 -5.93
CA PHE A 8 1.69 13.33 -5.53
C PHE A 8 1.97 12.12 -6.44
N TYR A 9 1.81 12.26 -7.75
CA TYR A 9 2.04 11.16 -8.70
C TYR A 9 3.47 10.64 -8.67
N THR A 10 4.45 11.54 -8.56
CA THR A 10 5.88 11.18 -8.56
C THR A 10 6.22 10.36 -7.31
N TYR A 11 5.89 10.87 -6.11
CA TYR A 11 6.29 10.21 -4.87
C TYR A 11 5.44 8.97 -4.56
N SER A 12 4.12 9.03 -4.78
CA SER A 12 3.27 7.85 -4.59
C SER A 12 3.61 6.74 -5.58
N GLY A 13 3.89 7.10 -6.83
CA GLY A 13 4.30 6.16 -7.87
C GLY A 13 5.66 5.55 -7.59
N ALA A 14 6.65 6.38 -7.23
CA ALA A 14 7.99 5.90 -6.91
C ALA A 14 7.96 4.93 -5.72
N LEU A 15 7.27 5.28 -4.62
CA LEU A 15 7.19 4.38 -3.47
C LEU A 15 6.43 3.09 -3.79
N SER A 16 5.32 3.17 -4.54
CA SER A 16 4.57 1.99 -4.96
C SER A 16 5.44 1.03 -5.78
N LEU A 17 6.21 1.56 -6.73
CA LEU A 17 7.14 0.77 -7.55
C LEU A 17 8.33 0.23 -6.75
N LEU A 18 8.81 0.96 -5.74
CA LEU A 18 9.86 0.46 -4.83
C LEU A 18 9.39 -0.74 -4.02
N PHE A 19 8.13 -0.72 -3.59
CA PHE A 19 7.55 -1.80 -2.81
C PHE A 19 7.40 -3.08 -3.64
N VAL A 20 7.18 -3.00 -4.96
CA VAL A 20 7.03 -4.17 -5.83
C VAL A 20 8.16 -5.21 -5.67
N PRO A 21 9.44 -4.89 -5.90
CA PRO A 21 10.52 -5.88 -5.74
C PRO A 21 10.66 -6.36 -4.30
N ILE A 22 10.48 -5.48 -3.30
CA ILE A 22 10.59 -5.84 -1.88
C ILE A 22 9.51 -6.86 -1.50
N MET A 23 8.27 -6.62 -1.92
CA MET A 23 7.13 -7.50 -1.63
C MET A 23 7.20 -8.81 -2.43
N ILE A 24 7.72 -8.79 -3.66
CA ILE A 24 7.98 -10.02 -4.44
C ILE A 24 9.01 -10.90 -3.71
N LEU A 25 10.14 -10.31 -3.28
CA LEU A 25 11.15 -11.03 -2.51
C LEU A 25 10.55 -11.56 -1.20
N GLY A 26 9.79 -10.74 -0.48
CA GLY A 26 9.09 -11.18 0.72
C GLY A 26 8.12 -12.33 0.45
N PHE A 27 7.40 -12.32 -0.67
CA PHE A 27 6.45 -13.37 -1.02
C PHE A 27 7.15 -14.70 -1.33
N ILE A 28 8.23 -14.64 -2.12
CA ILE A 28 9.04 -15.80 -2.50
C ILE A 28 9.71 -16.41 -1.26
N PHE A 29 10.38 -15.58 -0.45
CA PHE A 29 11.14 -16.01 0.72
C PHE A 29 10.32 -16.01 2.02
N ALA A 30 8.99 -16.06 1.93
CA ALA A 30 8.11 -15.92 3.09
C ALA A 30 8.40 -16.97 4.17
N LYS A 31 8.67 -18.21 3.78
CA LYS A 31 8.97 -19.31 4.71
C LYS A 31 10.29 -19.06 5.43
N GLU A 32 11.33 -18.72 4.68
CA GLU A 32 12.67 -18.46 5.19
C GLU A 32 12.65 -17.26 6.15
N ILE A 33 11.96 -16.18 5.77
CA ILE A 33 11.79 -14.99 6.61
C ILE A 33 11.10 -15.36 7.92
N MET A 34 10.00 -16.12 7.88
CA MET A 34 9.29 -16.53 9.09
C MET A 34 10.12 -17.43 10.00
N ILE A 35 10.91 -18.35 9.43
CA ILE A 35 11.82 -19.20 10.20
C ILE A 35 12.97 -18.39 10.81
N ILE A 36 13.51 -17.40 10.09
CA ILE A 36 14.59 -16.54 10.59
C ILE A 36 14.09 -15.70 11.77
N ILE A 37 12.87 -15.17 11.69
CA ILE A 37 12.31 -14.27 12.72
C ILE A 37 11.81 -15.04 13.94
N GLY A 38 11.03 -16.11 13.72
CA GLY A 38 10.32 -16.83 14.79
C GLY A 38 10.86 -18.22 15.10
N GLY A 39 11.74 -18.77 14.28
CA GLY A 39 12.16 -20.17 14.35
C GLY A 39 11.21 -21.10 13.57
N LYS A 40 11.56 -22.40 13.56
CA LYS A 40 10.84 -23.42 12.76
C LYS A 40 9.35 -23.55 13.11
N GLU A 41 8.97 -23.25 14.35
CA GLU A 41 7.58 -23.31 14.81
C GLU A 41 6.67 -22.30 14.08
N TYR A 42 7.25 -21.21 13.58
CA TYR A 42 6.54 -20.14 12.88
C TYR A 42 6.54 -20.31 11.36
N GLU A 43 7.06 -21.41 10.82
CA GLU A 43 6.97 -21.74 9.40
C GLU A 43 5.52 -21.68 8.88
N SER A 44 4.56 -22.12 9.72
CA SER A 44 3.13 -22.07 9.42
C SER A 44 2.59 -20.65 9.18
N GLY A 45 3.26 -19.62 9.69
CA GLY A 45 2.93 -18.21 9.48
C GLY A 45 3.30 -17.68 8.10
N ALA A 46 4.00 -18.45 7.26
CA ALA A 46 4.42 -18.02 5.93
C ALA A 46 3.24 -17.62 5.02
N ILE A 47 2.09 -18.29 5.17
CA ILE A 47 0.88 -17.92 4.41
C ILE A 47 0.35 -16.54 4.82
N ILE A 48 0.34 -16.26 6.12
CA ILE A 48 -0.06 -14.96 6.67
C ILE A 48 0.88 -13.87 6.16
N PHE A 49 2.19 -14.12 6.20
CA PHE A 49 3.19 -13.19 5.68
C PHE A 49 2.99 -12.90 4.19
N ARG A 50 2.70 -13.91 3.37
CA ARG A 50 2.39 -13.72 1.93
C ARG A 50 1.15 -12.84 1.69
N ILE A 51 0.12 -12.95 2.54
CA ILE A 51 -1.03 -12.03 2.45
C ILE A 51 -0.58 -10.61 2.79
N PHE A 52 0.26 -10.45 3.82
CA PHE A 52 0.79 -9.14 4.20
C PHE A 52 1.73 -8.51 3.17
N THR A 53 2.41 -9.28 2.31
CA THR A 53 3.18 -8.68 1.22
C THR A 53 2.27 -8.05 0.16
N ILE A 54 1.10 -8.63 -0.10
CA ILE A 54 0.06 -8.02 -0.96
C ILE A 54 -0.48 -6.75 -0.29
N PHE A 55 -0.75 -6.79 1.02
CA PHE A 55 -1.11 -5.60 1.80
C PHE A 55 -0.04 -4.51 1.66
N GLY A 56 1.25 -4.87 1.72
CA GLY A 56 2.36 -3.96 1.55
C GLY A 56 2.33 -3.22 0.21
N LEU A 57 1.97 -3.90 -0.88
CA LEU A 57 1.86 -3.28 -2.21
C LEU A 57 0.77 -2.19 -2.29
N LEU A 58 -0.33 -2.37 -1.57
CA LEU A 58 -1.47 -1.43 -1.58
C LEU A 58 -1.30 -0.28 -0.57
N THR A 59 -0.43 -0.45 0.43
CA THR A 59 -0.26 0.50 1.51
C THR A 59 0.18 1.90 1.05
N PRO A 60 1.15 2.07 0.12
CA PRO A 60 1.52 3.39 -0.38
C PRO A 60 0.32 4.16 -0.95
N LEU A 61 -0.53 3.49 -1.72
CA LEU A 61 -1.70 4.10 -2.33
C LEU A 61 -2.69 4.63 -1.27
N ASP A 62 -2.99 3.79 -0.27
CA ASP A 62 -3.85 4.17 0.85
C ASP A 62 -3.29 5.37 1.65
N ARG A 63 -1.99 5.33 1.96
CA ARG A 63 -1.34 6.35 2.79
C ARG A 63 -1.20 7.68 2.07
N PHE A 64 -0.75 7.67 0.82
CA PHE A 64 -0.59 8.90 0.06
C PHE A 64 -1.93 9.58 -0.24
N THR A 65 -3.00 8.82 -0.52
CA THR A 65 -4.32 9.42 -0.72
C THR A 65 -4.85 10.10 0.54
N GLY A 66 -4.58 9.55 1.73
CA GLY A 66 -4.89 10.22 3.00
C GLY A 66 -4.10 11.51 3.20
N ILE A 67 -2.77 11.45 3.04
CA ILE A 67 -1.88 12.63 3.13
C ILE A 67 -2.30 13.70 2.11
N ALA A 68 -2.70 13.29 0.91
CA ALA A 68 -3.17 14.20 -0.13
C ALA A 68 -4.45 14.92 0.28
N LEU A 69 -5.43 14.21 0.83
CA LEU A 69 -6.68 14.81 1.30
C LEU A 69 -6.42 15.79 2.44
N ASP A 70 -5.59 15.42 3.43
CA ASP A 70 -5.22 16.31 4.53
C ASP A 70 -4.53 17.59 4.01
N SER A 71 -3.58 17.43 3.07
CA SER A 71 -2.86 18.56 2.45
C SER A 71 -3.75 19.45 1.58
N LEU A 72 -4.89 18.93 1.10
CA LEU A 72 -5.88 19.67 0.30
C LEU A 72 -6.96 20.33 1.17
N ASN A 73 -6.75 20.41 2.49
CA ASN A 73 -7.74 20.88 3.47
C ASN A 73 -9.05 20.06 3.45
N ARG A 74 -8.94 18.75 3.16
CA ARG A 74 -10.03 17.78 3.23
C ARG A 74 -9.77 16.63 4.22
N PRO A 75 -9.36 16.92 5.47
CA PRO A 75 -9.18 15.87 6.48
C PRO A 75 -10.50 15.18 6.85
N ASP A 76 -11.65 15.82 6.59
CA ASP A 76 -12.99 15.23 6.71
C ASP A 76 -13.12 13.95 5.88
N LEU A 77 -12.67 13.98 4.61
CA LEU A 77 -12.73 12.83 3.72
C LEU A 77 -11.76 11.73 4.14
N ASN A 78 -10.56 12.10 4.59
CA ASN A 78 -9.59 11.14 5.12
C ASN A 78 -10.13 10.47 6.40
N PHE A 79 -10.81 11.24 7.26
CA PHE A 79 -11.48 10.73 8.44
C PHE A 79 -12.56 9.69 8.10
N TYR A 80 -13.48 10.00 7.17
CA TYR A 80 -14.50 9.03 6.74
C TYR A 80 -13.89 7.75 6.17
N LYS A 81 -12.83 7.87 5.36
CA LYS A 81 -12.04 6.74 4.88
C LYS A 81 -11.54 5.87 6.03
N ILE A 82 -10.90 6.47 7.04
CA ILE A 82 -10.38 5.75 8.21
C ILE A 82 -11.52 5.09 9.00
N ILE A 83 -12.66 5.77 9.17
CA ILE A 83 -13.82 5.17 9.84
C ILE A 83 -14.30 3.93 9.09
N PHE A 84 -14.45 3.97 7.76
CA PHE A 84 -14.83 2.78 6.98
C PHE A 84 -13.82 1.64 7.14
N MET A 85 -12.52 1.95 7.14
CA MET A 85 -11.47 0.95 7.34
C MET A 85 -11.54 0.31 8.72
N VAL A 86 -11.63 1.12 9.78
CA VAL A 86 -11.66 0.63 11.17
C VAL A 86 -12.93 -0.17 11.42
N THR A 87 -14.09 0.28 10.95
CA THR A 87 -15.34 -0.46 11.09
C THR A 87 -15.27 -1.81 10.37
N ALA A 88 -14.78 -1.85 9.13
CA ALA A 88 -14.62 -3.09 8.39
C ALA A 88 -13.61 -4.04 9.06
N ASN A 89 -12.49 -3.51 9.57
CA ASN A 89 -11.49 -4.29 10.27
C ASN A 89 -12.04 -4.90 11.55
N VAL A 90 -12.64 -4.11 12.43
CA VAL A 90 -13.18 -4.60 13.71
C VAL A 90 -14.25 -5.65 13.48
N ILE A 91 -15.23 -5.39 12.59
CA ILE A 91 -16.29 -6.37 12.29
C ILE A 91 -15.70 -7.65 11.71
N GLY A 92 -14.80 -7.51 10.73
CA GLY A 92 -14.17 -8.66 10.08
C GLY A 92 -13.35 -9.50 11.05
N ASP A 93 -12.58 -8.87 11.94
CA ASP A 93 -11.72 -9.56 12.90
C ASP A 93 -12.54 -10.27 13.98
N LEU A 94 -13.64 -9.64 14.45
CA LEU A 94 -14.59 -10.31 15.34
C LEU A 94 -15.17 -11.58 14.69
N ILE A 95 -15.54 -11.51 13.41
CA ILE A 95 -16.03 -12.68 12.67
C ILE A 95 -14.90 -13.72 12.49
N ALA A 96 -13.71 -13.30 12.10
CA ALA A 96 -12.56 -14.18 11.88
C ALA A 96 -12.16 -14.96 13.13
N VAL A 97 -12.20 -14.30 14.30
CA VAL A 97 -11.78 -14.88 15.58
C VAL A 97 -12.91 -15.69 16.22
N PHE A 98 -14.12 -15.13 16.34
CA PHE A 98 -15.19 -15.78 17.10
C PHE A 98 -15.98 -16.81 16.29
N VAL A 99 -16.06 -16.66 14.96
CA VAL A 99 -16.80 -17.59 14.10
C VAL A 99 -15.86 -18.58 13.42
N PHE A 100 -14.81 -18.08 12.74
CA PHE A 100 -13.92 -18.95 11.97
C PHE A 100 -12.75 -19.53 12.78
N GLN A 101 -12.37 -18.90 13.89
CA GLN A 101 -11.27 -19.30 14.76
C GLN A 101 -9.93 -19.52 14.01
N LYS A 102 -9.68 -18.69 12.97
CA LYS A 102 -8.50 -18.82 12.09
C LYS A 102 -7.72 -17.52 12.00
N LEU A 103 -6.43 -17.57 12.35
CA LEU A 103 -5.51 -16.43 12.22
C LEU A 103 -5.33 -15.99 10.76
N GLU A 104 -5.39 -16.91 9.80
CA GLU A 104 -5.32 -16.57 8.38
C GLU A 104 -6.48 -15.66 7.95
N MET A 105 -7.68 -15.85 8.51
CA MET A 105 -8.84 -15.02 8.20
C MET A 105 -8.64 -13.58 8.66
N VAL A 106 -7.92 -13.34 9.76
CA VAL A 106 -7.55 -11.99 10.23
C VAL A 106 -6.65 -11.29 9.20
N ALA A 107 -5.71 -12.02 8.58
CA ALA A 107 -4.86 -11.47 7.53
C ALA A 107 -5.69 -11.07 6.28
N TRP A 108 -6.65 -11.91 5.89
CA TRP A 108 -7.55 -11.60 4.78
C TRP A 108 -8.47 -10.41 5.07
N VAL A 109 -9.01 -10.31 6.29
CA VAL A 109 -9.77 -9.13 6.74
C VAL A 109 -8.89 -7.89 6.68
N THR A 110 -7.63 -8.01 7.10
CA THR A 110 -6.67 -6.91 7.08
C THR A 110 -6.42 -6.39 5.66
N LEU A 111 -6.23 -7.31 4.72
CA LEU A 111 -6.11 -6.97 3.30
C LEU A 111 -7.41 -6.31 2.77
N ALA A 112 -8.57 -6.83 3.16
CA ALA A 112 -9.86 -6.31 2.71
C ALA A 112 -10.11 -4.87 3.17
N PHE A 113 -9.85 -4.53 4.45
CA PHE A 113 -10.02 -3.14 4.89
C PHE A 113 -9.01 -2.21 4.21
N LEU A 114 -7.79 -2.67 3.92
CA LEU A 114 -6.83 -1.85 3.20
C LEU A 114 -7.31 -1.55 1.78
N ILE A 115 -7.92 -2.52 1.10
CA ILE A 115 -8.55 -2.31 -0.22
C ILE A 115 -9.64 -1.23 -0.11
N ILE A 116 -10.49 -1.28 0.92
CA ILE A 116 -11.49 -0.24 1.18
C ILE A 116 -10.83 1.14 1.33
N GLY A 117 -9.74 1.22 2.10
CA GLY A 117 -8.96 2.43 2.26
C GLY A 117 -8.39 2.96 0.95
N ALA A 118 -7.71 2.12 0.18
CA ALA A 118 -7.13 2.49 -1.10
C ALA A 118 -8.19 2.95 -2.13
N VAL A 119 -9.31 2.23 -2.22
CA VAL A 119 -10.41 2.56 -3.15
C VAL A 119 -11.11 3.86 -2.75
N SER A 120 -11.47 4.01 -1.47
CA SER A 120 -12.08 5.25 -0.97
C SER A 120 -11.14 6.45 -1.10
N GLY A 121 -9.85 6.27 -0.83
CA GLY A 121 -8.83 7.29 -1.01
C GLY A 121 -8.71 7.73 -2.47
N LEU A 122 -8.68 6.80 -3.42
CA LEU A 122 -8.69 7.11 -4.85
C LEU A 122 -9.98 7.83 -5.28
N PHE A 123 -11.12 7.40 -4.76
CA PHE A 123 -12.41 8.02 -5.05
C PHE A 123 -12.48 9.48 -4.56
N PHE A 124 -12.11 9.74 -3.30
CA PHE A 124 -12.11 11.08 -2.70
C PHE A 124 -11.05 12.02 -3.29
N THR A 125 -9.87 11.50 -3.63
CA THR A 125 -8.83 12.30 -4.29
C THR A 125 -9.18 12.61 -5.74
N LYS A 126 -9.93 11.73 -6.42
CA LYS A 126 -10.49 12.02 -7.75
C LYS A 126 -11.51 13.15 -7.71
N SER A 127 -12.43 13.17 -6.73
CA SER A 127 -13.41 14.25 -6.62
C SER A 127 -12.76 15.58 -6.20
N THR A 128 -11.78 15.56 -5.31
CA THR A 128 -11.14 16.77 -4.76
C THR A 128 -10.08 17.36 -5.69
N ALA A 129 -9.19 16.52 -6.22
CA ALA A 129 -8.03 16.96 -6.99
C ALA A 129 -7.97 16.37 -8.40
N LYS A 130 -8.97 15.63 -8.88
CA LYS A 130 -8.95 14.95 -10.20
C LYS A 130 -7.70 14.07 -10.37
N ILE A 131 -7.31 13.39 -9.29
CA ILE A 131 -6.22 12.43 -9.30
C ILE A 131 -6.61 11.20 -10.13
N GLU A 132 -5.70 10.73 -10.99
CA GLU A 132 -5.87 9.55 -11.82
C GLU A 132 -4.85 8.47 -11.44
N PHE A 133 -5.34 7.25 -11.19
CA PHE A 133 -4.49 6.13 -10.77
C PHE A 133 -3.42 5.76 -11.81
N SER A 134 -3.76 5.80 -13.11
CA SER A 134 -2.81 5.48 -14.19
C SER A 134 -1.59 6.41 -14.20
N LYS A 135 -1.76 7.67 -13.79
CA LYS A 135 -0.67 8.65 -13.71
C LYS A 135 0.27 8.37 -12.54
N ILE A 136 -0.20 7.75 -11.45
CA ILE A 136 0.65 7.36 -10.31
C ILE A 136 1.78 6.44 -10.80
N LEU A 137 1.44 5.34 -11.47
CA LEU A 137 2.44 4.38 -11.96
C LEU A 137 3.34 4.98 -13.05
N SER A 138 2.76 5.78 -13.97
CA SER A 138 3.52 6.42 -15.05
C SER A 138 4.60 7.37 -14.52
N TYR A 139 4.25 8.25 -13.59
CA TYR A 139 5.20 9.22 -13.01
C TYR A 139 6.23 8.53 -12.12
N GLY A 140 5.85 7.49 -11.38
CA GLY A 140 6.80 6.66 -10.64
C GLY A 140 7.84 6.01 -11.55
N TYR A 141 7.43 5.46 -12.69
CA TYR A 141 8.36 4.88 -13.66
C TYR A 141 9.28 5.94 -14.26
N GLN A 142 8.74 7.11 -14.60
CA GLN A 142 9.53 8.23 -15.09
C GLN A 142 10.57 8.71 -14.06
N PHE A 143 10.21 8.73 -12.77
CA PHE A 143 11.14 9.05 -11.69
C PHE A 143 12.36 8.13 -11.71
N TYR A 144 12.15 6.81 -11.63
CA TYR A 144 13.27 5.86 -11.67
C TYR A 144 14.04 5.91 -12.98
N ARG A 145 13.36 6.05 -14.12
CA ARG A 145 14.02 6.18 -15.43
C ARG A 145 14.93 7.40 -15.49
N TYR A 146 14.50 8.54 -14.93
CA TYR A 146 15.29 9.77 -14.88
C TYR A 146 16.55 9.59 -14.03
N TYR A 147 16.41 9.09 -12.79
CA TYR A 147 17.55 8.88 -11.90
C TYR A 147 18.52 7.83 -12.45
N PHE A 148 17.99 6.73 -13.01
CA PHE A 148 18.82 5.69 -13.63
C PHE A 148 19.66 6.25 -14.77
N LYS A 149 19.06 7.02 -15.69
CA LYS A 149 19.79 7.70 -16.77
C LYS A 149 20.83 8.68 -16.27
N LYS A 150 20.48 9.48 -15.25
CA LYS A 150 21.37 10.49 -14.66
C LYS A 150 22.64 9.86 -14.07
N TYR A 151 22.52 8.78 -13.31
CA TYR A 151 23.67 8.11 -12.72
C TYR A 151 24.49 7.31 -13.74
N LEU A 152 23.86 6.72 -14.75
CA LEU A 152 24.58 6.04 -15.83
C LEU A 152 25.40 7.01 -16.69
N HIS A 153 24.87 8.20 -17.01
CA HIS A 153 25.62 9.19 -17.81
C HIS A 153 26.61 10.02 -16.99
N SER A 154 26.41 10.13 -15.67
CA SER A 154 27.37 10.78 -14.77
C SER A 154 28.67 9.97 -14.60
N ASN A 155 28.68 8.68 -14.92
CA ASN A 155 29.87 7.82 -14.88
C ASN A 155 30.59 7.72 -16.25
N SER A 156 30.19 8.51 -17.25
CA SER A 156 30.79 8.53 -18.60
C SER A 156 31.46 9.87 -18.95
N ALA A 157 31.76 10.70 -17.96
CA ALA A 157 32.48 11.98 -18.10
C ALA A 157 33.68 12.03 -17.16
#